data_AF-A0A445MUS4-F1
#
_entry.id   AF-A0A445MUS4-F1
#
_cell.length_a   1.000
_cell.length_b   1.000
_cell.length_c   1.000
_cell.angle_alpha   90.00
_cell.angle_beta   90.00
_cell.angle_gamma   90.00
#
_symmetry.space_group_name_H-M   'P 1'
#
loop_
_entity.id
_entity.type
_entity.pdbx_description
1 polymer ?
#
loop_
_entity_poly.entity_id
_entity_poly.type
_entity_poly.pdbx_seq_one_letter_code
_entity_poly.pdbx_strand_id
1 'polypeptide(L)' 'MRTNVLLDDKLVDEALKLTNARTKREVIHMALKEFVENRKRLDLRDLSGKIKFAEGYDYKAMREGK' A
#
# COMPACT_ATOMS: atom_id res chain seq x y z
N MET A 1 -20.92 4.57 9.70
CA MET A 1 -21.50 3.44 10.47
C MET A 1 -20.74 3.31 11.78
N ARG A 2 -21.42 3.15 12.92
CA ARG A 2 -20.76 2.81 14.19
C ARG A 2 -20.81 1.29 14.33
N THR A 3 -19.64 0.68 14.48
CA THR A 3 -19.50 -0.77 14.60
C THR A 3 -18.61 -1.05 15.79
N ASN A 4 -19.03 -1.96 16.66
CA ASN A 4 -18.18 -2.46 17.73
C ASN A 4 -17.37 -3.63 17.18
N VAL A 5 -16.05 -3.49 17.22
CA VAL A 5 -15.10 -4.49 16.71
C VAL A 5 -14.04 -4.69 17.77
N LEU A 6 -13.70 -5.95 18.06
CA LEU A 6 -12.60 -6.26 18.96
C LEU A 6 -11.28 -5.97 18.22
N LEU A 7 -10.44 -5.13 18.81
CA LEU A 7 -9.15 -4.73 18.26
C LEU A 7 -8.07 -5.02 19.29
N ASP A 8 -6.89 -5.42 18.82
CA ASP A 8 -5.72 -5.56 19.67
C ASP A 8 -5.15 -4.16 19.99
N ASP A 9 -5.18 -3.78 21.26
CA ASP A 9 -4.67 -2.49 21.71
C ASP A 9 -3.17 -2.33 21.41
N LYS A 10 -2.37 -3.40 21.44
CA LYS A 10 -0.94 -3.32 21.12
C LYS A 10 -0.72 -2.94 19.66
N LEU A 11 -1.49 -3.54 18.76
CA LEU A 11 -1.43 -3.26 17.33
C LEU A 11 -1.89 -1.83 17.03
N VAL A 12 -2.93 -1.35 17.72
CA VAL A 12 -3.42 0.02 17.56
C VAL A 12 -2.39 1.02 18.09
N ASP A 13 -1.75 0.74 19.22
CA ASP A 13 -0.70 1.60 19.79
C ASP A 13 0.54 1.66 18.90
N GLU A 14 0.92 0.53 18.30
CA GLU A 14 2.02 0.49 17.32
C GLU A 14 1.66 1.29 16.06
N ALA A 15 0.45 1.12 15.54
CA ALA A 15 -0.04 1.89 14.40
C ALA A 15 -0.14 3.40 14.71
N LEU A 16 -0.52 3.79 15.93
CA LEU A 16 -0.51 5.19 16.37
C LEU A 16 0.90 5.77 16.46
N LYS A 17 1.92 4.97 16.77
CA LYS A 17 3.32 5.43 16.79
C LYS A 17 3.90 5.55 15.39
N LEU A 18 3.49 4.67 14.48
CA LEU A 18 3.96 4.64 13.09
C LEU A 18 3.24 5.66 12.19
N THR A 19 2.09 6.18 12.62
CA THR A 19 1.28 7.14 11.86
C THR A 19 1.15 8.46 12.62
N ASN A 20 0.85 9.55 11.92
CA ASN A 20 0.51 10.83 12.56
C ASN A 20 -0.96 10.90 13.03
N ALA A 21 -1.63 9.75 13.18
CA ALA A 21 -3.03 9.70 13.56
C ALA A 21 -3.21 10.06 15.05
N ARG A 22 -4.25 10.83 15.37
CA ARG A 22 -4.52 11.30 16.73
C ARG A 22 -5.52 10.42 17.47
N THR A 23 -6.28 9.61 16.73
CA THR A 23 -7.36 8.78 17.29
C THR A 23 -7.33 7.36 16.73
N LYS A 24 -7.80 6.40 17.54
CA LYS A 24 -8.00 5.01 17.10
C LYS A 24 -8.88 4.93 15.84
N ARG A 25 -9.87 5.82 15.70
CA ARG A 25 -10.75 5.89 14.53
C ARG A 25 -10.01 6.29 13.25
N GLU A 26 -9.09 7.25 13.34
CA GLU A 26 -8.27 7.67 12.20
C GLU A 26 -7.34 6.56 11.74
N VAL A 27 -6.69 5.86 12.67
CA VAL A 27 -5.85 4.70 12.36
C VAL A 27 -6.63 3.62 11.62
N ILE A 28 -7.82 3.25 12.14
CA ILE A 28 -8.68 2.25 11.50
C ILE A 28 -9.10 2.70 10.10
N HIS A 29 -9.45 3.97 9.94
CA HIS A 29 -9.83 4.51 8.64
C HIS A 29 -8.67 4.48 7.63
N MET A 30 -7.48 4.88 8.06
CA MET A 30 -6.26 4.85 7.25
C MET A 30 -5.90 3.42 6.85
N ALA A 31 -5.90 2.48 7.80
CA ALA A 31 -5.61 1.08 7.54
C ALA A 31 -6.60 0.46 6.53
N LEU A 32 -7.90 0.74 6.66
CA LEU A 32 -8.90 0.26 5.71
C LEU A 32 -8.74 0.89 4.32
N LYS A 33 -8.43 2.19 4.26
CA LYS A 33 -8.18 2.87 2.99
C LYS A 33 -6.98 2.26 2.28
N GLU A 34 -5.85 2.12 2.96
CA GLU A 34 -4.65 1.50 2.41
C GLU A 34 -4.87 0.04 2.03
N PHE A 35 -5.61 -0.73 2.84
CA PHE A 35 -5.94 -2.11 2.51
C PHE A 35 -6.71 -2.21 1.20
N VAL A 36 -7.72 -1.35 1.00
CA VAL A 36 -8.49 -1.30 -0.24
C VAL A 36 -7.63 -0.82 -1.39
N GLU A 37 -6.82 0.23 -1.21
CA GLU A 37 -5.94 0.75 -2.26
C GLU A 37 -4.90 -0.29 -2.68
N ASN A 38 -4.26 -0.98 -1.73
CA ASN A 38 -3.30 -2.04 -2.01
C ASN A 38 -3.93 -3.23 -2.74
N ARG A 39 -5.19 -3.57 -2.42
CA ARG A 39 -5.94 -4.61 -3.12
C ARG A 39 -6.50 -4.16 -4.47
N LYS A 40 -6.72 -2.85 -4.65
CA LYS A 40 -7.16 -2.23 -5.91
C LYS A 40 -6.03 -1.94 -6.88
N ARG A 41 -4.79 -1.83 -6.40
CA ARG A 41 -3.62 -1.82 -7.28
C ARG A 41 -3.70 -3.12 -8.09
N LEU A 42 -4.11 -2.97 -9.34
CA LEU A 42 -4.26 -4.04 -10.31
C LEU A 42 -2.98 -4.87 -10.29
N ASP A 43 -3.14 -6.19 -10.45
CA ASP A 43 -2.00 -7.07 -10.60
C ASP A 43 -1.15 -6.50 -11.75
N LEU A 44 0.08 -6.08 -11.48
CA LEU A 44 0.96 -5.51 -12.51
C LEU A 44 1.17 -6.52 -13.65
N ARG A 45 0.89 -7.81 -13.40
CA ARG A 45 0.80 -8.85 -14.41
C ARG A 45 -0.28 -8.60 -15.46
N ASP A 46 -1.39 -7.96 -15.13
CA ASP A 46 -2.47 -7.63 -16.08
C ASP A 46 -2.03 -6.57 -17.11
N LEU A 47 -0.98 -5.82 -16.82
CA LEU A 47 -0.37 -4.84 -17.73
C LEU A 47 0.67 -5.50 -18.64
N SER A 48 1.09 -6.73 -18.37
CA SER A 48 2.00 -7.50 -19.22
C SER A 48 1.43 -7.61 -20.64
N GLY A 49 2.20 -7.15 -21.63
CA GLY A 49 1.78 -7.13 -23.04
C GLY A 49 0.81 -6.00 -23.44
N LYS A 50 0.28 -5.22 -22.49
CA LYS A 50 -0.58 -4.05 -22.78
C LYS A 50 0.18 -2.72 -22.81
N ILE A 51 1.37 -2.69 -22.23
CA ILE A 51 2.24 -1.50 -22.19
C ILE A 51 3.43 -1.69 -23.12
N LYS A 52 3.80 -0.62 -23.85
CA LYS A 52 5.06 -0.55 -24.60
C LYS A 52 6.07 0.24 -23.79
N PHE A 53 7.30 -0.25 -23.72
CA PHE A 53 8.41 0.51 -23.15
C PHE A 53 8.74 1.70 -24.05
N ALA A 54 9.30 2.76 -23.44
CA ALA A 54 9.80 3.91 -24.19
C ALA A 54 10.91 3.48 -25.15
N GLU A 55 11.01 4.18 -26.27
CA GLU A 55 12.04 3.92 -27.27
C GLU A 55 13.43 4.15 -26.66
N GLY A 56 14.30 3.14 -26.74
CA GLY A 56 15.63 3.17 -26.10
C GLY A 56 15.68 2.77 -24.62
N TYR A 57 14.58 2.31 -24.02
CA TYR A 57 14.60 1.81 -22.63
C TYR A 57 15.34 0.45 -22.52
N ASP A 58 16.56 0.48 -21.97
CA ASP A 58 17.34 -0.72 -21.68
C ASP A 58 17.53 -0.94 -20.16
N TYR A 59 16.73 -1.83 -19.60
CA TYR A 59 16.80 -2.22 -18.19
C TYR A 59 18.00 -3.14 -17.86
N LYS A 60 18.71 -3.67 -18.86
CA LYS A 60 19.92 -4.48 -18.65
C LYS A 60 21.14 -3.61 -18.44
N ALA A 61 21.29 -2.54 -19.23
CA ALA A 61 22.34 -1.54 -19.03
C ALA A 61 22.34 -0.94 -17.60
N MET A 62 21.15 -0.78 -17.00
CA MET A 62 21.01 -0.30 -15.62
C MET A 62 21.47 -1.31 -14.54
N ARG A 63 21.70 -2.58 -14.90
CA ARG A 63 22.10 -3.65 -13.96
C ARG A 63 23.56 -4.07 -14.11
N GLU A 64 24.25 -3.61 -15.15
CA GLU A 64 25.67 -3.92 -15.39
C GLU A 64 26.64 -3.12 -14.50
N GLY A 65 26.15 -2.16 -13.73
CA GLY A 65 26.98 -1.31 -12.84
C GLY A 65 27.12 -1.81 -11.40
N LYS A 66 27.31 -3.11 -11.16
CA LYS A 66 27.60 -3.62 -9.82
C LYS A 66 28.75 -4.63 -9.81
#